data_AF-A0A1Y2WBB1-F1
#
_entry.id   AF-A0A1Y2WBB1-F1
#
_cell.length_a   1.000
_cell.length_b   1.000
_cell.length_c   1.000
_cell.angle_alpha   90.00
_cell.angle_beta   90.00
_cell.angle_gamma   90.00
#
_symmetry.space_group_name_H-M   'P 1'
#
loop_
_entity.id
_entity.type
_entity.pdbx_description
1 polymer ?
#
loop_
_entity_poly.entity_id
_entity_poly.type
_entity_poly.pdbx_seq_one_letter_code
_entity_poly.pdbx_strand_id
1 'polypeptide(L)'
;MPTELEELVGFIADPKPEIRALATEHLIPYSTSQPDIFKVESYKPVKNLKLLIRDNPKIAEHVITILINLAADRDVLEILATDDKFLDEILRQIIVSKRIHYSVPMS
;
A
#
# COMPACT_ATOMS: atom_id res chain seq x y z
N MET A 1 -19.78 10.84 11.87
CA MET A 1 -18.50 10.68 12.59
C MET A 1 -17.81 9.52 11.94
N PRO A 2 -16.55 9.64 11.52
CA PRO A 2 -15.81 8.51 11.00
C PRO A 2 -15.61 7.46 12.09
N THR A 3 -15.55 6.18 11.73
CA THR A 3 -15.11 5.12 12.64
C THR A 3 -13.60 5.20 12.88
N GLU A 4 -13.09 4.59 13.94
CA GLU A 4 -11.64 4.53 14.22
C GLU A 4 -10.84 3.95 13.04
N LEU A 5 -11.42 2.99 12.31
CA LEU A 5 -10.79 2.41 11.12
C LEU A 5 -10.81 3.36 9.92
N GLU A 6 -11.87 4.14 9.73
CA GLU A 6 -11.92 5.16 8.67
C GLU A 6 -10.92 6.30 8.95
N GLU A 7 -10.75 6.70 10.22
CA GLU A 7 -9.71 7.65 10.62
C GLU A 7 -8.31 7.08 10.35
N LEU A 8 -8.08 5.80 10.69
CA LEU A 8 -6.82 5.11 10.41
C LEU A 8 -6.51 5.07 8.90
N VAL A 9 -7.52 4.79 8.06
CA VAL A 9 -7.39 4.85 6.60
C VAL A 9 -7.04 6.26 6.13
N GLY A 10 -7.57 7.31 6.78
CA GLY A 10 -7.23 8.69 6.49
C GLY A 10 -5.73 9.00 6.61
N PHE A 11 -5.03 8.37 7.55
CA PHE A 11 -3.60 8.61 7.81
C PHE A 11 -2.67 8.11 6.70
N ILE A 12 -3.12 7.30 5.75
CA ILE A 12 -2.28 6.90 4.60
C ILE A 12 -1.90 8.12 3.73
N ALA A 13 -2.68 9.19 3.77
CA ALA A 13 -2.41 10.43 3.04
C ALA A 13 -1.74 11.51 3.90
N ASP A 14 -1.31 11.18 5.13
CA ASP A 14 -0.64 12.14 6.00
C ASP A 14 0.69 12.61 5.39
N PRO A 15 1.04 13.91 5.47
CA PRO A 15 2.31 14.41 4.94
C PRO A 15 3.55 13.78 5.61
N LYS A 16 3.44 13.31 6.86
CA LYS A 16 4.55 12.73 7.62
C LYS A 16 4.75 11.25 7.27
N PRO A 17 5.92 10.84 6.75
CA PRO A 17 6.19 9.43 6.42
C PRO A 17 6.03 8.48 7.60
N GLU A 18 6.33 8.92 8.82
CA GLU A 18 6.21 8.09 10.02
C GLU A 18 4.76 7.72 10.31
N ILE A 19 3.83 8.64 10.07
CA ILE A 19 2.40 8.41 10.24
C ILE A 19 1.89 7.44 9.17
N ARG A 20 2.31 7.63 7.91
CA ARG A 20 1.97 6.69 6.82
C ARG A 20 2.50 5.28 7.09
N ALA A 21 3.72 5.16 7.61
CA ALA A 21 4.31 3.89 7.98
C ALA A 21 3.50 3.16 9.04
N LEU A 22 3.16 3.85 10.13
CA LEU A 22 2.36 3.27 11.21
C LEU A 22 0.94 2.90 10.73
N ALA A 23 0.31 3.77 9.94
CA ALA A 23 -1.01 3.52 9.39
C ALA A 23 -1.02 2.28 8.48
N THR A 24 -0.11 2.22 7.50
CA THR A 24 -0.02 1.08 6.58
C THR A 24 0.33 -0.23 7.29
N GLU A 25 1.17 -0.21 8.32
CA GLU A 25 1.48 -1.39 9.15
C GLU A 25 0.21 -1.94 9.84
N HIS A 26 -0.55 -1.06 10.49
CA HIS A 26 -1.78 -1.44 11.19
C HIS A 26 -2.94 -1.80 10.25
N LEU A 27 -2.92 -1.34 9.00
CA LEU A 27 -3.97 -1.59 8.02
C LEU A 27 -3.85 -2.96 7.32
N ILE A 28 -2.69 -3.64 7.40
CA ILE A 28 -2.49 -4.95 6.76
C ILE A 28 -3.57 -5.98 7.15
N PRO A 29 -3.87 -6.24 8.44
CA PRO A 29 -4.87 -7.24 8.82
C PRO A 29 -6.30 -6.88 8.36
N TYR A 30 -6.57 -5.60 8.16
CA TYR A 30 -7.90 -5.12 7.74
C TYR A 30 -8.10 -5.19 6.23
N SER A 31 -7.03 -5.27 5.44
CA SER A 31 -7.12 -5.49 3.99
C SER A 31 -7.73 -6.84 3.59
N THR A 32 -7.81 -7.79 4.53
CA THR A 32 -8.50 -9.07 4.35
C THR A 32 -9.77 -9.18 5.20
N SER A 33 -9.73 -8.73 6.45
CA SER A 33 -10.86 -8.88 7.38
C SER A 33 -11.97 -7.85 7.19
N GLN A 34 -11.65 -6.63 6.73
CA GLN A 34 -12.61 -5.52 6.54
C GLN A 34 -12.25 -4.68 5.30
N PRO A 35 -12.21 -5.27 4.08
CA PRO A 35 -11.71 -4.59 2.88
C PRO A 35 -12.54 -3.38 2.44
N ASP A 36 -13.80 -3.27 2.87
CA ASP A 36 -14.70 -2.19 2.44
C ASP A 36 -14.27 -0.80 2.94
N ILE A 37 -13.48 -0.72 4.02
CA ILE A 37 -12.91 0.56 4.50
C ILE A 37 -11.98 1.23 3.47
N PHE A 38 -11.47 0.47 2.49
CA PHE A 38 -10.62 0.98 1.42
C PHE A 38 -11.41 1.43 0.17
N LYS A 39 -12.71 1.09 0.10
CA LYS A 39 -13.57 1.35 -1.07
C LYS A 39 -14.37 2.65 -0.96
N VAL A 40 -14.26 3.35 0.18
CA VAL A 40 -14.94 4.62 0.44
C VAL A 40 -14.54 5.73 -0.54
N GLU A 41 -15.39 6.74 -0.66
CA GLU A 41 -15.16 7.92 -1.52
C GLU A 41 -14.71 7.56 -2.94
N SER A 42 -15.38 6.59 -3.57
CA SER A 42 -15.02 6.09 -4.91
C SER A 42 -13.58 5.57 -4.97
N TYR A 43 -13.23 4.67 -4.04
CA TYR A 43 -11.93 4.02 -3.94
C TYR A 43 -10.76 4.98 -3.76
N LYS A 44 -10.99 6.14 -3.12
CA LYS A 44 -9.92 7.11 -2.83
C LYS A 44 -8.77 6.49 -2.03
N PRO A 45 -9.01 5.63 -1.00
CA PRO A 45 -7.92 4.97 -0.31
C PRO A 45 -7.07 4.08 -1.22
N VAL A 46 -7.68 3.28 -2.10
CA VAL A 46 -6.95 2.47 -3.10
C VAL A 46 -6.10 3.37 -4.01
N LYS A 47 -6.65 4.48 -4.48
CA LYS A 47 -5.91 5.45 -5.31
C LYS A 47 -4.72 6.07 -4.58
N ASN A 48 -4.86 6.38 -3.29
CA ASN A 48 -3.76 6.87 -2.46
C ASN A 48 -2.68 5.81 -2.28
N LEU A 49 -3.06 4.56 -1.96
CA LEU A 49 -2.12 3.44 -1.81
C LEU A 49 -1.27 3.23 -3.07
N LYS A 50 -1.86 3.34 -4.28
CA LYS A 50 -1.10 3.26 -5.54
C LYS A 50 0.04 4.27 -5.63
N LEU A 51 -0.08 5.44 -5.02
CA LEU A 51 0.97 6.46 -5.03
C LEU A 51 2.08 6.15 -4.03
N LEU A 52 1.75 5.48 -2.92
CA LEU A 52 2.68 5.16 -1.83
C LEU A 52 3.64 4.02 -2.14
N ILE A 53 3.48 3.29 -3.25
CA ILE A 53 4.45 2.29 -3.70
C ILE A 53 5.84 2.90 -4.01
N ARG A 54 5.88 4.22 -4.26
CA ARG A 54 7.10 5.01 -4.51
C ARG A 54 7.72 5.59 -3.24
N ASP A 55 7.08 5.40 -2.10
CA ASP A 55 7.59 5.86 -0.81
C ASP A 55 8.80 5.00 -0.40
N ASN A 56 9.30 5.22 0.81
CA ASN A 56 10.40 4.43 1.34
C ASN A 56 10.06 2.92 1.38
N PRO A 57 11.08 2.03 1.32
CA PRO A 57 10.87 0.60 1.10
C PRO A 57 9.93 -0.08 2.10
N LYS A 58 9.93 0.31 3.38
CA LYS A 58 9.06 -0.30 4.39
C LYS A 58 7.59 0.02 4.13
N ILE A 59 7.28 1.26 3.76
CA ILE A 59 5.91 1.66 3.39
C ILE A 59 5.48 0.96 2.11
N ALA A 60 6.35 0.95 1.09
CA ALA A 60 6.05 0.29 -0.18
C ALA A 60 5.71 -1.20 0.02
N GLU A 61 6.45 -1.91 0.88
CA GLU A 61 6.17 -3.31 1.23
C GLU A 61 4.76 -3.47 1.83
N HIS A 62 4.42 -2.72 2.87
CA HIS A 62 3.09 -2.78 3.49
C HIS A 62 1.96 -2.46 2.50
N VAL A 63 2.15 -1.43 1.69
CA VAL A 63 1.19 -0.99 0.67
C VAL A 63 0.98 -2.06 -0.39
N ILE A 64 2.05 -2.68 -0.89
CA ILE A 64 1.96 -3.76 -1.87
C ILE A 64 1.20 -4.95 -1.27
N THR A 65 1.47 -5.33 -0.01
CA THR A 65 0.70 -6.38 0.69
C THR A 65 -0.79 -6.05 0.76
N ILE A 66 -1.15 -4.81 1.14
CA ILE A 66 -2.54 -4.36 1.18
C ILE A 66 -3.18 -4.45 -0.21
N LEU A 67 -2.52 -3.92 -1.25
CA LEU A 67 -3.05 -3.92 -2.62
C LEU A 67 -3.26 -5.34 -3.16
N ILE A 68 -2.36 -6.28 -2.85
CA ILE A 68 -2.52 -7.70 -3.20
C ILE A 68 -3.78 -8.29 -2.56
N ASN A 69 -3.99 -8.04 -1.27
CA ASN A 69 -5.16 -8.54 -0.56
C ASN A 69 -6.46 -7.95 -1.13
N LEU A 70 -6.47 -6.65 -1.40
CA LEU A 70 -7.64 -5.96 -1.98
C LEU A 70 -7.91 -6.37 -3.43
N ALA A 71 -6.90 -6.79 -4.20
CA ALA A 71 -7.05 -7.24 -5.58
C ALA A 71 -7.84 -8.54 -5.74
N ALA A 72 -8.22 -9.21 -4.64
CA ALA A 72 -9.22 -10.29 -4.67
C ALA A 72 -10.62 -9.78 -5.08
N ASP A 73 -10.90 -8.49 -4.90
CA ASP A 73 -12.11 -7.81 -5.36
C ASP A 73 -11.95 -7.37 -6.83
N ARG A 74 -12.95 -7.65 -7.66
CA ARG A 74 -12.88 -7.43 -9.11
C ARG A 74 -12.80 -5.94 -9.48
N ASP A 75 -13.51 -5.07 -8.76
CA ASP A 75 -13.52 -3.64 -9.05
C ASP A 75 -12.18 -3.02 -8.66
N VAL A 76 -11.61 -3.46 -7.53
CA VAL A 76 -10.25 -3.05 -7.15
C VAL A 76 -9.22 -3.57 -8.15
N LEU A 77 -9.32 -4.83 -8.58
CA LEU A 77 -8.43 -5.40 -9.58
C LEU A 77 -8.47 -4.59 -10.88
N GLU A 78 -9.66 -4.20 -11.35
CA GLU A 78 -9.81 -3.35 -12.55
C GLU A 78 -9.12 -2.00 -12.35
N ILE A 79 -9.34 -1.31 -11.22
CA ILE A 79 -8.67 -0.03 -10.90
C ILE A 79 -7.12 -0.13 -10.92
N LEU A 80 -6.58 -1.29 -10.53
CA LEU A 80 -5.14 -1.53 -10.53
C LEU A 80 -4.64 -1.90 -11.93
N ALA A 81 -5.33 -2.82 -12.61
CA ALA A 81 -4.91 -3.40 -13.87
C ALA A 81 -5.08 -2.47 -15.08
N THR A 82 -5.93 -1.43 -14.98
CA THR A 82 -6.12 -0.45 -16.07
C THR A 82 -5.32 0.84 -15.87
N ASP A 83 -4.41 0.91 -14.90
CA ASP A 83 -3.53 2.06 -14.70
C ASP A 83 -2.09 1.71 -15.09
N ASP A 84 -1.76 2.00 -16.35
CA ASP A 84 -0.44 1.74 -16.92
C ASP A 84 0.71 2.36 -16.10
N LYS A 85 0.49 3.52 -15.47
CA LYS A 85 1.53 4.18 -14.65
C LYS A 85 1.78 3.42 -13.36
N PHE A 86 0.73 2.89 -12.74
CA PHE A 86 0.86 2.02 -11.59
C PHE A 86 1.53 0.70 -11.96
N LEU A 87 1.16 0.09 -13.09
CA LEU A 87 1.77 -1.14 -13.58
C LEU A 87 3.27 -0.99 -13.88
N ASP A 88 3.68 0.11 -14.52
CA ASP A 88 5.11 0.40 -14.74
C ASP A 88 5.87 0.50 -13.42
N GLU A 89 5.29 1.19 -12.43
CA GLU A 89 5.94 1.36 -11.14
C GLU A 89 6.05 0.07 -10.33
N ILE A 90 5.00 -0.76 -10.29
CA ILE A 90 5.07 -2.02 -9.54
C ILE A 90 6.02 -3.02 -10.21
N LEU A 91 6.07 -3.05 -11.55
CA LEU A 91 7.07 -3.83 -12.29
C LEU A 91 8.49 -3.32 -12.02
N ARG A 92 8.69 -2.00 -11.95
CA ARG A 92 9.96 -1.39 -11.54
C ARG A 92 10.36 -1.85 -10.14
N GLN A 93 9.44 -1.89 -9.17
CA GLN A 93 9.73 -2.38 -7.82
C GLN A 93 10.18 -3.85 -7.82
N ILE A 94 9.64 -4.69 -8.71
CA ILE A 94 10.05 -6.10 -8.85
C ILE A 94 11.45 -6.21 -9.48
N ILE A 95 11.72 -5.46 -10.55
CA ILE A 95 12.97 -5.55 -11.32
C ILE A 95 14.14 -4.87 -10.60
N VAL A 96 13.90 -3.71 -9.99
CA VAL A 96 14.94 -2.86 -9.39
C VAL A 96 15.20 -3.21 -7.93
N SER A 97 14.34 -4.02 -7.28
CA SER A 97 14.49 -4.43 -5.88
C SER A 97 15.86 -5.05 -5.59
N LYS A 98 16.78 -4.19 -5.18
CA LYS A 98 18.15 -4.53 -4.83
C LYS A 98 18.13 -4.97 -3.37
N ARG A 99 17.91 -6.27 -3.11
CA ARG A 99 18.33 -6.87 -1.83
C ARG A 99 19.86 -6.87 -1.80
N ILE A 100 20.47 -5.77 -1.34
CA ILE A 100 21.86 -5.83 -0.87
C ILE A 100 21.82 -6.12 0.63
N HIS A 101 21.88 -7.39 1.00
CA HIS A 101 22.43 -7.79 2.28
C HIS A 101 23.81 -8.40 1.99
N TYR A 102 24.85 -7.57 1.94
CA TYR A 102 26.21 -8.07 2.15
C TYR A 102 26.50 -7.94 3.64
N SER A 103 26.12 -8.94 4.42
CA SER A 103 26.76 -9.18 5.71
C SER A 103 28.10 -9.85 5.39
N VAL A 104 29.16 -9.06 5.26
CA VAL A 104 30.52 -9.62 5.27
C VAL A 104 30.79 -10.04 6.72
N PRO A 105 31.03 -11.33 7.01
CA PRO A 105 31.46 -11.73 8.34
C PRO A 105 32.84 -11.12 8.61
N MET A 106 32.94 -10.25 9.62
CA MET A 106 34.23 -9.88 10.19
C MET A 106 34.79 -11.12 10.89
N SER A 107 35.88 -11.64 10.33
CA SER A 107 36.76 -12.66 10.90
C SER A 107 37.45 -12.18 12.17
#